data_AF-A0A1A9I243-F1
#
_entry.id   AF-A0A1A9I243-F1
#
_cell.length_a   1.000
_cell.length_b   1.000
_cell.length_c   1.000
_cell.angle_alpha   90.00
_cell.angle_beta   90.00
_cell.angle_gamma   90.00
#
_symmetry.space_group_name_H-M   'P 1'
#
loop_
_entity.id
_entity.type
_entity.pdbx_description
1 polymer ?
#
loop_
_entity_poly.entity_id
_entity_poly.type
_entity_poly.pdbx_seq_one_letter_code
_entity_poly.pdbx_strand_id
1 'polypeptide(L)'
;MNMTLYHIALVIHIIGITIMAGTAFIDLITFRALCSARTTDAVKTVVLEDYLYKLQRFLGMGMLLILASGVTMMIKLHQVWGAQLWFRIKMAVLLLIIINGFVLRRRAGAALKKIIEKDTPVKINDKRWNSVKWSFTAVQVVQLVLFIIIYVLSVFKFN
;
A
#
# COMPACT_ATOMS: atom_id res chain seq x y z
N MET A 1 -16.71 -30.59 4.24
CA MET A 1 -15.81 -29.41 4.27
C MET A 1 -16.57 -28.22 3.71
N ASN A 2 -16.80 -27.15 4.47
CA ASN A 2 -17.77 -26.11 4.08
C ASN A 2 -17.19 -25.16 3.00
N MET A 3 -17.41 -25.48 1.73
CA MET A 3 -16.92 -24.73 0.56
C MET A 3 -17.32 -23.25 0.61
N THR A 4 -18.46 -22.92 1.22
CA THR A 4 -18.96 -21.55 1.35
C THR A 4 -18.00 -20.62 2.09
N LEU A 5 -17.38 -21.08 3.20
CA LEU A 5 -16.43 -20.27 3.96
C LEU A 5 -15.16 -19.95 3.17
N TYR A 6 -14.71 -20.89 2.33
CA TYR A 6 -13.57 -20.68 1.45
C TYR A 6 -13.85 -19.62 0.39
N HIS A 7 -15.01 -19.69 -0.27
CA HIS A 7 -15.40 -18.70 -1.29
C HIS A 7 -15.60 -17.31 -0.67
N ILE A 8 -16.19 -17.23 0.51
CA ILE A 8 -16.31 -15.97 1.25
C ILE A 8 -14.92 -15.39 1.55
N ALA A 9 -13.99 -16.20 2.07
CA ALA A 9 -12.63 -15.75 2.36
C ALA A 9 -11.92 -15.27 1.08
N LEU A 10 -12.09 -15.99 -0.04
CA LEU A 10 -11.51 -15.62 -1.33
C LEU A 10 -12.06 -14.28 -1.84
N VAL A 11 -13.38 -14.07 -1.77
CA VAL A 11 -14.03 -12.81 -2.14
C VAL A 11 -13.50 -11.66 -1.27
N ILE A 12 -13.46 -11.85 0.05
CA ILE A 12 -12.92 -10.86 0.99
C ILE A 12 -11.45 -10.54 0.66
N HIS A 13 -10.67 -11.53 0.28
CA HIS A 13 -9.26 -11.34 -0.06
C HIS A 13 -9.09 -10.49 -1.32
N ILE A 14 -9.88 -10.76 -2.37
CA ILE A 14 -9.87 -9.97 -3.61
C ILE A 14 -10.32 -8.53 -3.34
N ILE A 15 -11.36 -8.35 -2.54
CA ILE A 15 -11.83 -7.03 -2.12
C ILE A 15 -10.71 -6.30 -1.37
N GLY A 16 -10.04 -6.97 -0.43
CA GLY A 16 -8.93 -6.41 0.34
C GLY A 16 -7.77 -5.95 -0.55
N ILE A 17 -7.32 -6.78 -1.49
CA ILE A 17 -6.27 -6.43 -2.46
C ILE A 17 -6.70 -5.23 -3.31
N THR A 18 -7.95 -5.24 -3.80
CA THR A 18 -8.47 -4.17 -4.67
C THR A 18 -8.58 -2.84 -3.93
N ILE A 19 -9.04 -2.84 -2.68
CA ILE A 19 -9.05 -1.65 -1.82
C ILE A 19 -7.62 -1.15 -1.60
N MET A 20 -6.66 -2.03 -1.28
CA MET A 20 -5.28 -1.61 -1.07
C MET A 20 -4.62 -1.07 -2.34
N ALA A 21 -4.85 -1.69 -3.49
CA ALA A 21 -4.30 -1.23 -4.76
C ALA A 21 -4.90 0.13 -5.17
N GLY A 22 -6.22 0.28 -5.07
CA GLY A 22 -6.91 1.54 -5.36
C GLY A 22 -6.49 2.67 -4.42
N THR A 23 -6.38 2.39 -3.12
CA THR A 23 -5.90 3.37 -2.15
C THR A 23 -4.43 3.74 -2.37
N ALA A 24 -3.56 2.80 -2.74
CA ALA A 24 -2.17 3.11 -3.10
C ALA A 24 -2.07 3.99 -4.36
N PHE A 25 -2.95 3.78 -5.33
CA PHE A 25 -3.02 4.61 -6.54
C PHE A 25 -3.48 6.04 -6.24
N ILE A 26 -4.57 6.19 -5.48
CA ILE A 26 -5.05 7.52 -5.07
C ILE A 26 -3.99 8.22 -4.22
N ASP A 27 -3.31 7.51 -3.32
CA ASP A 27 -2.24 8.07 -2.48
C ASP A 27 -1.10 8.69 -3.30
N LEU A 28 -0.69 8.04 -4.40
CA LEU A 28 0.32 8.56 -5.31
C LEU A 28 -0.13 9.87 -5.96
N ILE A 29 -1.38 9.93 -6.42
CA ILE A 29 -1.96 11.13 -7.06
C ILE A 29 -2.07 12.26 -6.03
N THR A 30 -2.62 11.98 -4.85
CA THR A 30 -2.77 12.96 -3.77
C THR A 30 -1.41 13.49 -3.31
N PHE A 31 -0.38 12.64 -3.23
CA PHE A 31 0.97 13.07 -2.88
C PHE A 31 1.60 13.99 -3.94
N ARG A 32 1.41 13.70 -5.22
CA ARG A 32 1.84 14.60 -6.31
C ARG A 32 1.10 15.93 -6.26
N ALA A 33 -0.20 15.91 -6.00
CA ALA A 33 -1.00 17.11 -5.81
C ALA A 33 -0.53 17.93 -4.60
N LEU A 34 -0.17 17.27 -3.48
CA LEU A 34 0.39 17.91 -2.30
C LEU A 34 1.73 18.60 -2.62
N CYS A 35 2.62 17.91 -3.34
CA CYS A 35 3.91 18.48 -3.73
C CYS A 35 3.76 19.75 -4.59
N SER A 36 2.74 19.79 -5.45
CA SER A 36 2.40 20.96 -6.27
C SER A 36 1.69 22.06 -5.47
N ALA A 37 0.77 21.69 -4.58
CA ALA A 37 0.07 22.66 -3.72
C ALA A 37 1.01 23.37 -2.75
N ARG A 38 2.04 22.69 -2.25
CA ARG A 38 2.99 23.25 -1.29
C ARG A 38 3.76 24.48 -1.82
N THR A 39 3.91 24.62 -3.13
CA THR A 39 4.57 25.78 -3.73
C THR A 39 3.62 26.96 -4.00
N THR A 40 2.31 26.74 -3.93
CA THR A 40 1.32 27.65 -4.50
C THR A 40 0.24 28.06 -3.48
N ASP A 41 -0.12 27.19 -2.53
CA ASP A 41 -1.22 27.39 -1.60
C ASP A 41 -1.06 26.58 -0.30
N ALA A 42 -0.89 27.28 0.83
CA ALA A 42 -0.74 26.68 2.16
C ALA A 42 -2.03 26.02 2.67
N VAL A 43 -3.20 26.59 2.36
CA VAL A 43 -4.50 26.05 2.82
C VAL A 43 -4.79 24.73 2.13
N LYS A 44 -4.54 24.66 0.82
CA LYS A 44 -4.68 23.42 0.03
C LYS A 44 -3.73 22.32 0.49
N THR A 45 -2.55 22.70 0.99
CA THR A 45 -1.53 21.76 1.50
C THR A 45 -2.02 21.04 2.76
N VAL A 46 -2.60 21.76 3.72
CA VAL A 46 -3.13 21.18 4.97
C VAL A 46 -4.28 20.21 4.68
N VAL A 47 -5.18 20.56 3.77
CA VAL A 47 -6.30 19.69 3.38
C VAL A 47 -5.79 18.38 2.77
N LEU A 48 -4.84 18.46 1.83
CA LEU A 48 -4.27 17.28 1.16
C LEU A 48 -3.48 16.37 2.11
N GLU A 49 -2.86 16.93 3.16
CA GLU A 49 -2.18 16.16 4.20
C GLU A 49 -3.17 15.30 5.01
N ASP A 50 -4.30 15.87 5.44
CA ASP A 50 -5.34 15.12 6.15
C ASP A 50 -5.93 13.99 5.30
N TYR A 51 -6.09 14.22 3.99
CA TYR A 51 -6.50 13.19 3.04
C TYR A 51 -5.49 12.04 2.95
N LEU A 52 -4.19 12.33 2.85
CA LEU A 52 -3.14 11.30 2.83
C LEU A 52 -3.16 10.44 4.10
N TYR A 53 -3.38 11.06 5.27
CA TYR A 53 -3.46 10.34 6.53
C TYR A 53 -4.70 9.42 6.59
N LYS A 54 -5.85 9.90 6.14
CA LYS A 54 -7.07 9.09 6.01
C LYS A 54 -6.87 7.91 5.05
N LEU A 55 -6.21 8.15 3.91
CA LEU A 55 -5.88 7.09 2.95
C LEU A 55 -4.98 6.01 3.55
N GLN A 56 -4.01 6.39 4.37
CA GLN A 56 -3.15 5.44 5.05
C GLN A 56 -3.93 4.54 6.01
N ARG A 57 -4.97 5.07 6.69
CA ARG A 57 -5.88 4.24 7.50
C ARG A 57 -6.68 3.26 6.63
N PHE A 58 -7.19 3.71 5.48
CA PHE A 58 -7.89 2.83 4.54
C PHE A 58 -7.00 1.70 4.02
N LEU A 59 -5.74 2.00 3.72
CA LEU A 59 -4.77 0.97 3.31
C LEU A 59 -4.52 -0.05 4.45
N GLY A 60 -4.44 0.42 5.70
CA GLY A 60 -4.36 -0.44 6.88
C GLY A 60 -5.57 -1.37 7.04
N MET A 61 -6.78 -0.89 6.76
CA MET A 61 -7.98 -1.73 6.77
C MET A 61 -7.93 -2.81 5.69
N GLY A 62 -7.56 -2.44 4.46
CA GLY A 62 -7.38 -3.39 3.37
C GLY A 62 -6.33 -4.47 3.71
N MET A 63 -5.26 -4.09 4.40
CA MET A 63 -4.23 -5.02 4.86
C MET A 63 -4.77 -6.03 5.88
N LEU A 64 -5.56 -5.59 6.86
CA LEU A 64 -6.20 -6.48 7.82
C LEU A 64 -7.16 -7.47 7.15
N LEU A 65 -7.96 -6.99 6.20
CA LEU A 65 -8.86 -7.83 5.40
C LEU A 65 -8.10 -8.91 4.63
N ILE A 66 -7.01 -8.55 3.96
CA ILE A 66 -6.15 -9.48 3.21
C ILE A 66 -5.51 -10.51 4.15
N LEU A 67 -4.97 -10.08 5.29
CA LEU A 67 -4.31 -10.98 6.23
C LEU A 67 -5.29 -11.96 6.85
N ALA A 68 -6.43 -11.47 7.35
CA ALA A 68 -7.45 -12.32 7.96
C ALA A 68 -8.00 -13.34 6.96
N SER A 69 -8.32 -12.90 5.74
CA SER A 69 -8.80 -13.79 4.68
C SER A 69 -7.74 -14.76 4.18
N GLY A 70 -6.49 -14.30 4.02
CA GLY A 70 -5.35 -15.12 3.59
C GLY A 70 -5.06 -16.25 4.57
N VAL A 71 -5.01 -15.94 5.87
CA VAL A 71 -4.85 -16.92 6.94
C VAL A 71 -6.02 -17.91 6.95
N THR A 72 -7.25 -17.42 6.82
CA THR A 72 -8.45 -18.29 6.77
C THR A 72 -8.38 -19.28 5.60
N MET A 73 -7.97 -18.82 4.42
CA MET A 73 -7.77 -19.70 3.25
C MET A 73 -6.65 -20.72 3.50
N MET A 74 -5.53 -20.32 4.11
CA MET A 74 -4.43 -21.24 4.44
C MET A 74 -4.84 -22.35 5.41
N ILE A 75 -5.58 -22.01 6.48
CA ILE A 75 -6.07 -22.99 7.46
C ILE A 75 -7.02 -24.00 6.80
N LYS A 76 -7.89 -23.53 5.90
CA LYS A 76 -8.87 -24.40 5.21
C LYS A 76 -8.26 -25.27 4.11
N LEU A 77 -7.16 -24.86 3.50
CA LEU A 77 -6.52 -25.56 2.37
C LEU A 77 -5.38 -26.51 2.75
N HIS A 78 -5.12 -26.72 4.05
CA HIS A 78 -4.22 -27.74 4.64
C HIS A 78 -3.14 -28.30 3.68
N GLN A 79 -1.92 -27.77 3.72
CA GLN A 79 -0.68 -28.27 3.04
C GLN A 79 -0.70 -28.41 1.49
N VAL A 80 -1.85 -28.62 0.82
CA VAL A 80 -1.92 -28.95 -0.62
C VAL A 80 -1.45 -27.79 -1.50
N TRP A 81 -1.73 -26.55 -1.09
CA TRP A 81 -1.32 -25.35 -1.85
C TRP A 81 0.09 -24.88 -1.46
N GLY A 82 0.61 -25.31 -0.30
CA GLY A 82 1.98 -24.99 0.14
C GLY A 82 3.07 -25.66 -0.69
N ALA A 83 2.73 -26.69 -1.47
CA ALA A 83 3.64 -27.37 -2.39
C ALA A 83 3.81 -26.63 -3.72
N GLN A 84 2.84 -25.82 -4.15
CA GLN A 84 2.88 -25.13 -5.44
C GLN A 84 3.80 -23.91 -5.37
N LEU A 85 4.79 -23.84 -6.26
CA LEU A 85 5.77 -22.73 -6.31
C LEU A 85 5.08 -21.37 -6.45
N TRP A 86 4.05 -21.31 -7.30
CA TRP A 86 3.22 -20.13 -7.50
C TRP A 86 2.60 -19.56 -6.23
N PHE A 87 2.08 -20.42 -5.34
CA PHE A 87 1.47 -19.99 -4.09
C PHE A 87 2.53 -19.41 -3.14
N ARG A 88 3.72 -20.02 -3.08
CA ARG A 88 4.84 -19.51 -2.26
C ARG A 88 5.29 -18.13 -2.72
N ILE A 89 5.44 -17.93 -4.03
CA ILE A 89 5.81 -16.63 -4.60
C ILE A 89 4.73 -15.60 -4.27
N LYS A 90 3.45 -15.93 -4.49
CA LYS A 90 2.34 -15.02 -4.18
C LYS A 90 2.33 -14.59 -2.71
N MET A 91 2.57 -15.52 -1.78
CA MET A 91 2.66 -15.22 -0.35
C MET A 91 3.88 -14.38 0.00
N ALA A 92 5.04 -14.63 -0.61
CA ALA A 92 6.23 -13.80 -0.42
C ALA A 92 6.00 -12.36 -0.89
N VAL A 93 5.38 -12.17 -2.07
CA VAL A 93 5.02 -10.84 -2.58
C VAL A 93 3.99 -10.16 -1.66
N LEU A 94 3.01 -10.91 -1.14
CA LEU A 94 2.03 -10.38 -0.18
C LEU A 94 2.71 -9.83 1.09
N LEU A 95 3.69 -10.56 1.63
CA LEU A 95 4.48 -10.10 2.77
C LEU A 95 5.31 -8.86 2.42
N LEU A 96 5.89 -8.78 1.22
CA LEU A 96 6.59 -7.59 0.77
C LEU A 96 5.66 -6.37 0.67
N ILE A 97 4.44 -6.54 0.16
CA ILE A 97 3.40 -5.49 0.12
C ILE A 97 3.07 -5.00 1.52
N ILE A 98 2.97 -5.91 2.49
CA ILE A 98 2.72 -5.57 3.88
C ILE A 98 3.89 -4.78 4.47
N ILE A 99 5.12 -5.26 4.30
CA ILE A 99 6.32 -4.62 4.85
C ILE A 99 6.49 -3.23 4.24
N ASN A 100 6.39 -3.12 2.91
CA ASN A 100 6.54 -1.85 2.20
C ASN A 100 5.39 -0.88 2.51
N GLY A 101 4.15 -1.36 2.47
CA GLY A 101 2.94 -0.57 2.70
C GLY A 101 2.73 -0.13 4.15
N PHE A 102 3.18 -0.90 5.14
CA PHE A 102 3.01 -0.56 6.55
C PHE A 102 4.26 0.08 7.15
N VAL A 103 5.44 -0.52 6.98
CA VAL A 103 6.66 -0.07 7.67
C VAL A 103 7.30 1.10 6.94
N LEU A 104 7.61 0.92 5.66
CA LEU A 104 8.34 1.94 4.89
C LEU A 104 7.48 3.18 4.64
N ARG A 105 6.19 2.99 4.31
CA ARG A 105 5.26 4.10 4.11
C ARG A 105 5.00 4.90 5.40
N ARG A 106 4.86 4.25 6.55
CA ARG A 106 4.67 4.96 7.83
C ARG A 106 5.90 5.77 8.22
N ARG A 107 7.11 5.24 7.98
CA ARG A 107 8.36 5.99 8.18
C ARG A 107 8.45 7.19 7.24
N ALA A 108 8.15 7.00 5.95
CA ALA A 108 8.19 8.07 4.96
C ALA A 108 7.14 9.17 5.25
N GLY A 109 5.92 8.79 5.65
CA GLY A 109 4.86 9.73 6.05
C GLY A 109 5.20 10.52 7.32
N ALA A 110 5.81 9.88 8.33
CA ALA A 110 6.29 10.58 9.51
C ALA A 110 7.42 11.58 9.20
N ALA A 111 8.31 11.23 8.26
CA ALA A 111 9.34 12.14 7.79
C ALA A 111 8.75 13.34 7.01
N LEU A 112 7.71 13.09 6.21
CA LEU A 112 6.98 14.13 5.48
C LEU A 112 6.30 15.11 6.43
N LYS A 113 5.55 14.60 7.40
CA LYS A 113 4.86 15.42 8.41
C LYS A 113 5.81 16.33 9.18
N LYS A 114 6.96 15.81 9.63
CA LYS A 114 8.00 16.60 10.31
C LYS A 114 8.56 17.76 9.47
N ILE A 115 8.55 17.64 8.15
CA ILE A 115 9.03 18.70 7.24
C ILE A 115 7.92 19.74 6.99
N ILE A 116 6.65 19.33 7.04
CA ILE A 116 5.50 20.22 6.88
C ILE A 116 5.29 21.05 8.15
N GLU A 117 5.30 20.43 9.34
CA GLU A 117 5.10 21.11 10.63
C GLU A 117 6.18 22.14 10.98
N LYS A 118 7.37 22.06 10.35
CA LYS A 118 8.46 23.01 10.63
C LYS A 118 8.28 24.38 9.98
N ASP A 119 7.18 24.61 9.25
CA ASP A 119 6.72 25.89 8.71
C ASP A 119 7.82 26.75 8.04
N THR A 120 8.85 26.07 7.51
CA THR A 120 9.96 26.74 6.84
C THR A 120 9.61 26.76 5.36
N PRO A 121 9.56 27.93 4.69
CA PRO A 121 9.32 27.98 3.26
C PRO A 121 10.37 27.10 2.56
N VAL A 122 9.89 26.10 1.81
CA VAL A 122 10.77 25.15 1.11
C VAL A 122 11.56 25.93 0.09
N LYS A 123 12.84 26.17 0.36
CA LYS A 123 13.76 26.63 -0.67
C LYS A 123 13.78 25.56 -1.76
N ILE A 124 13.68 25.98 -3.02
CA ILE A 124 13.60 25.14 -4.23
C ILE A 124 14.76 24.11 -4.30
N ASN A 125 15.82 24.30 -3.50
CA ASN A 125 17.00 23.43 -3.43
C ASN A 125 17.23 22.73 -2.08
N ASP A 126 16.18 22.56 -1.26
CA ASP A 126 16.31 21.83 0.01
C ASP A 126 16.52 20.33 -0.26
N LYS A 127 17.79 19.89 -0.14
CA LYS A 127 18.20 18.48 -0.28
C LYS A 127 17.36 17.53 0.58
N ARG A 128 16.89 18.00 1.74
CA ARG A 128 16.09 17.20 2.68
C ARG A 128 14.68 16.93 2.14
N TRP A 129 14.05 17.93 1.52
CA TRP A 129 12.76 17.77 0.87
C TRP A 129 12.83 16.82 -0.31
N ASN A 130 13.82 16.98 -1.19
CA ASN A 130 13.98 16.12 -2.36
C ASN A 130 14.24 14.65 -1.98
N SER A 131 15.05 14.39 -0.93
CA SER A 131 15.29 13.03 -0.44
C SER A 131 14.01 12.38 0.13
N VAL A 132 13.21 13.12 0.92
CA VAL A 132 11.94 12.59 1.47
C VAL A 132 10.90 12.39 0.37
N LYS A 133 10.78 13.33 -0.58
CA LYS A 133 9.91 13.21 -1.74
C LYS A 133 10.24 11.97 -2.58
N TRP A 134 11.53 11.75 -2.85
CA TRP A 134 11.99 10.58 -3.60
C TRP A 134 11.71 9.29 -2.83
N SER A 135 12.04 9.23 -1.55
CA SER A 135 11.79 8.04 -0.71
C SER A 135 10.30 7.70 -0.63
N PHE A 136 9.43 8.71 -0.46
CA PHE A 136 7.99 8.50 -0.41
C PHE A 136 7.44 8.01 -1.76
N THR A 137 7.86 8.64 -2.85
CA THR A 137 7.47 8.23 -4.21
C THR A 137 7.96 6.82 -4.53
N ALA A 138 9.21 6.48 -4.17
CA ALA A 138 9.76 5.15 -4.37
C ALA A 138 8.94 4.09 -3.65
N VAL A 139 8.59 4.31 -2.38
CA VAL A 139 7.74 3.38 -1.61
C VAL A 139 6.37 3.19 -2.29
N GLN A 140 5.73 4.27 -2.75
CA GLN A 140 4.44 4.20 -3.44
C GLN A 140 4.53 3.46 -4.79
N VAL A 141 5.55 3.77 -5.60
CA VAL A 141 5.77 3.13 -6.90
C VAL A 141 6.08 1.66 -6.73
N VAL A 142 6.96 1.30 -5.81
CA VAL A 142 7.25 -0.11 -5.47
C VAL A 142 5.97 -0.82 -5.01
N GLN A 143 5.14 -0.17 -4.19
CA GLN A 143 3.86 -0.74 -3.75
C GLN A 143 2.93 -1.05 -4.92
N LEU A 144 2.80 -0.11 -5.88
CA LEU A 144 1.97 -0.30 -7.07
C LEU A 144 2.51 -1.43 -7.96
N VAL A 145 3.83 -1.48 -8.16
CA VAL A 145 4.49 -2.56 -8.91
C VAL A 145 4.22 -3.92 -8.25
N LEU A 146 4.32 -4.01 -6.92
CA LEU A 146 4.02 -5.24 -6.19
C LEU A 146 2.55 -5.66 -6.34
N PHE A 147 1.60 -4.71 -6.33
CA PHE A 147 0.19 -5.02 -6.60
C PHE A 147 -0.02 -5.55 -8.01
N ILE A 148 0.61 -4.92 -9.02
CA ILE A 148 0.56 -5.41 -10.41
C ILE A 148 1.11 -6.84 -10.48
N ILE A 149 2.25 -7.12 -9.83
CA ILE A 149 2.81 -8.46 -9.76
C ILE A 149 1.82 -9.45 -9.13
N ILE A 150 1.16 -9.10 -8.02
CA ILE A 150 0.14 -9.98 -7.42
C ILE A 150 -1.05 -10.21 -8.35
N TYR A 151 -1.51 -9.20 -9.09
CA TYR A 151 -2.61 -9.38 -10.04
C TYR A 151 -2.20 -10.29 -11.20
N VAL A 152 -1.01 -10.07 -11.77
CA VAL A 152 -0.44 -10.91 -12.84
C VAL A 152 -0.29 -12.35 -12.34
N LEU A 153 0.29 -12.56 -11.15
CA LEU A 153 0.37 -13.88 -10.52
C LEU A 153 -1.03 -14.46 -10.29
N SER A 154 -2.03 -13.66 -9.92
CA SER A 154 -3.39 -14.17 -9.70
C SER A 154 -4.06 -14.68 -10.96
N VAL A 155 -3.69 -14.17 -12.14
CA VAL A 155 -4.20 -14.63 -13.44
C VAL A 155 -3.37 -15.79 -13.99
N PHE A 156 -2.04 -15.66 -13.95
CA PHE A 156 -1.12 -16.66 -14.50
C PHE A 156 -0.70 -17.65 -13.41
N LYS A 157 -1.35 -18.82 -13.40
CA LYS A 157 -0.95 -19.95 -12.57
C LYS A 157 0.12 -20.78 -13.29
N PHE A 158 1.22 -21.05 -12.61
CA PHE A 158 2.30 -21.92 -13.09
C PHE A 158 2.75 -22.88 -11.97
N ASN A 159 3.44 -23.95 -12.31
CA ASN A 159 3.97 -24.92 -11.36
C ASN A 159 5.44 -25.18 -11.64
#